data_AF-A0A3M1LDP3-F1
#
_entry.id   AF-A0A3M1LDP3-F1
#
_cell.length_a   1.000
_cell.length_b   1.000
_cell.length_c   1.000
_cell.angle_alpha   90.00
_cell.angle_beta   90.00
_cell.angle_gamma   90.00
#
_symmetry.space_group_name_H-M   'P 1'
#
loop_
_entity.id
_entity.type
_entity.pdbx_description
1 polymer ?
#
loop_
_entity_poly.entity_id
_entity_poly.type
_entity_poly.pdbx_seq_one_letter_code
_entity_poly.pdbx_strand_id
1 'polypeptide(L)'
;MQFWSKTLTAWIMGAFLLGSAAELSAQCKTWINSPDQEAAEEAHVLYRQFLKEKKYDEAFPYWQRAYELAPAADGQRSFHFIDGKTLYMHKFQNETDPAKKKEYADIILRLYKEYVECYPKEAALALGLQAYDMFYYLRSPYSELLPVLQQAIEKGGMNTSYTVFQPYASVVVDFFQKGKMTKEEAREVYLKLNEIADYNIANNKQYSSYYQQSKEGMNVIFSKIEYDIFDCDYFKKKLEPEYRADPDNWDLIKEIYNRL
;
A
#
# COMPACT_ATOMS: atom_id res chain seq x y z
N MET A 1 -54.28 39.99 22.06
CA MET A 1 -54.90 38.72 21.63
C MET A 1 -53.76 37.79 21.26
N GLN A 2 -53.50 36.77 22.08
CA GLN A 2 -53.81 35.35 21.77
C GLN A 2 -53.04 34.91 20.51
N PHE A 3 -52.23 33.87 20.45
CA PHE A 3 -52.07 32.58 21.14
C PHE A 3 -50.92 31.93 20.30
N TRP A 4 -49.98 31.08 20.73
CA TRP A 4 -50.14 29.79 21.36
C TRP A 4 -48.78 29.21 21.76
N SER A 5 -48.82 28.46 22.85
CA SER A 5 -47.76 27.65 23.42
C SER A 5 -47.58 26.32 22.71
N LYS A 6 -46.35 25.82 22.75
CA LYS A 6 -45.92 24.44 23.03
C LYS A 6 -46.97 23.33 22.81
N THR A 7 -46.63 22.38 21.94
CA THR A 7 -46.37 20.96 22.30
C THR A 7 -46.13 20.18 21.02
N LEU A 8 -44.93 19.63 20.84
CA LEU A 8 -44.75 18.46 19.98
C LEU A 8 -44.17 17.34 20.83
N THR A 9 -45.03 16.34 21.00
CA THR A 9 -44.83 15.05 21.64
C THR A 9 -43.65 14.33 20.98
N ALA A 10 -42.64 14.00 21.78
CA ALA A 10 -41.57 13.11 21.40
C ALA A 10 -42.12 11.67 21.30
N TRP A 11 -42.30 11.19 20.08
CA TRP A 11 -42.45 9.76 19.81
C TRP A 11 -41.07 9.17 19.59
N ILE A 12 -40.50 8.61 20.65
CA ILE A 12 -39.41 7.64 20.54
C ILE A 12 -40.09 6.29 20.25
N MET A 13 -40.22 5.94 18.99
CA MET A 13 -40.29 4.54 18.59
C MET A 13 -38.95 4.19 17.94
N GLY A 14 -38.15 3.45 18.70
CA GLY A 14 -36.84 2.98 18.28
C GLY A 14 -36.97 2.12 17.04
N ALA A 15 -36.42 2.61 15.93
CA ALA A 15 -35.95 1.74 14.88
C ALA A 15 -34.70 1.03 15.41
N PHE A 16 -34.90 -0.20 15.86
CA PHE A 16 -33.81 -1.13 16.13
C PHE A 16 -33.17 -1.46 14.77
N LEU A 17 -32.24 -0.59 14.34
CA LEU A 17 -31.30 -0.92 13.27
C LEU A 17 -30.40 -2.02 13.84
N LEU A 18 -30.80 -3.27 13.64
CA LEU A 18 -29.87 -4.40 13.63
C LEU A 18 -28.94 -4.17 12.44
N GLY A 19 -27.93 -3.34 12.66
CA GLY A 19 -26.76 -3.26 11.80
C GLY A 19 -26.14 -4.66 11.76
N SER A 20 -26.01 -5.16 10.55
CA SER A 20 -25.43 -6.43 10.15
C SER A 20 -24.00 -6.61 10.69
N ALA A 21 -23.87 -7.15 11.90
CA ALA A 21 -22.60 -7.65 12.43
C ALA A 21 -22.16 -8.99 11.81
N ALA A 22 -22.98 -9.57 10.91
CA ALA A 22 -22.73 -10.87 10.28
C ALA A 22 -21.76 -10.81 9.07
N GLU A 23 -21.41 -9.62 8.58
CA GLU A 23 -20.60 -9.50 7.37
C GLU A 23 -19.08 -9.56 7.60
N LEU A 24 -18.60 -9.49 8.84
CA LEU A 24 -17.16 -9.62 9.17
C LEU A 24 -16.70 -11.08 9.36
N SER A 25 -17.63 -12.06 9.29
CA SER A 25 -17.35 -13.45 9.66
C SER A 25 -17.11 -14.40 8.48
N ALA A 26 -17.48 -14.03 7.24
CA ALA A 26 -17.45 -14.97 6.12
C ALA A 26 -16.11 -14.95 5.35
N GLN A 27 -15.53 -13.76 5.19
CA GLN A 27 -14.33 -13.51 4.38
C GLN A 27 -13.06 -13.99 5.08
N CYS A 28 -13.14 -14.27 6.39
CA CYS A 28 -12.03 -14.80 7.18
C CYS A 28 -12.30 -16.21 7.72
N LYS A 29 -13.21 -16.97 7.08
CA LYS A 29 -13.47 -18.36 7.44
C LYS A 29 -12.19 -19.19 7.28
N THR A 30 -11.87 -19.99 8.30
CA THR A 30 -10.74 -20.93 8.29
C THR A 30 -11.23 -22.36 8.07
N TRP A 31 -10.33 -23.26 7.67
CA TRP A 31 -10.65 -24.69 7.60
C TRP A 31 -10.58 -25.39 8.94
N ILE A 32 -10.02 -24.75 9.98
CA ILE A 32 -9.90 -25.33 11.32
C ILE A 32 -11.30 -25.55 11.91
N ASN A 33 -11.62 -26.80 12.25
CA ASN A 33 -12.94 -27.21 12.73
C ASN A 33 -14.09 -27.01 11.70
N SER A 34 -13.75 -26.89 10.41
CA SER A 34 -14.73 -26.84 9.32
C SER A 34 -15.16 -28.26 8.93
N PRO A 35 -16.45 -28.49 8.59
CA PRO A 35 -16.86 -29.77 7.99
C PRO A 35 -16.16 -30.04 6.65
N ASP A 36 -15.68 -28.99 5.98
CA ASP A 36 -14.95 -29.07 4.71
C ASP A 36 -13.42 -29.08 4.89
N GLN A 37 -12.91 -29.33 6.09
CA GLN A 37 -11.49 -29.17 6.42
C GLN A 37 -10.58 -29.99 5.48
N GLU A 38 -10.84 -31.29 5.34
CA GLU A 38 -10.05 -32.20 4.50
C GLU A 38 -10.02 -31.72 3.04
N ALA A 39 -11.17 -31.34 2.49
CA ALA A 39 -11.27 -30.84 1.12
C ALA A 39 -10.53 -29.51 0.92
N ALA A 40 -10.54 -28.62 1.90
CA ALA A 40 -9.83 -27.35 1.85
C ALA A 40 -8.30 -27.56 1.93
N GLU A 41 -7.85 -28.47 2.80
CA GLU A 41 -6.45 -28.83 2.96
C GLU A 41 -5.89 -29.52 1.71
N GLU A 42 -6.63 -30.47 1.13
CA GLU A 42 -6.25 -31.14 -0.12
C GLU A 42 -6.08 -30.12 -1.26
N ALA A 43 -7.08 -29.27 -1.47
CA ALA A 43 -7.03 -28.21 -2.48
C ALA A 43 -5.87 -27.24 -2.22
N HIS A 44 -5.60 -26.89 -0.96
CA HIS A 44 -4.47 -26.05 -0.56
C HIS A 44 -3.13 -26.68 -0.96
N VAL A 45 -2.90 -27.95 -0.60
CA VAL A 45 -1.66 -28.66 -0.91
C VAL A 45 -1.44 -28.74 -2.42
N LEU A 46 -2.48 -29.12 -3.18
CA LEU A 46 -2.41 -29.26 -4.63
C LEU A 46 -2.05 -27.95 -5.32
N TYR A 47 -2.75 -26.85 -5.02
CA TYR A 47 -2.45 -25.58 -5.67
C TYR A 47 -1.04 -25.10 -5.32
N ARG A 48 -0.60 -25.27 -4.06
CA ARG A 48 0.75 -24.84 -3.62
C ARG A 48 1.85 -25.63 -4.34
N GLN A 49 1.63 -26.91 -4.64
CA GLN A 49 2.55 -27.70 -5.45
C GLN A 49 2.68 -27.14 -6.87
N PHE A 50 1.55 -26.91 -7.56
CA PHE A 50 1.55 -26.31 -8.89
C PHE A 50 2.17 -24.91 -8.90
N LEU A 51 1.88 -24.09 -7.90
CA LEU A 51 2.42 -22.74 -7.76
C LEU A 51 3.95 -22.74 -7.54
N LYS A 52 4.48 -23.70 -6.77
CA LYS A 52 5.93 -23.89 -6.61
C LYS A 52 6.62 -24.22 -7.94
N GLU A 53 5.94 -24.95 -8.81
CA GLU A 53 6.38 -25.26 -10.18
C GLU A 53 6.06 -24.15 -11.19
N LYS A 54 5.46 -23.02 -10.74
CA LYS A 54 5.01 -21.89 -11.57
C LYS A 54 3.97 -22.28 -12.63
N LYS A 55 3.24 -23.37 -12.40
CA LYS A 55 2.11 -23.85 -13.21
C LYS A 55 0.83 -23.13 -12.78
N TYR A 56 0.72 -21.85 -13.14
CA TYR A 56 -0.32 -20.97 -12.59
C TYR A 56 -1.73 -21.34 -13.05
N ASP A 57 -1.89 -21.75 -14.30
CA ASP A 57 -3.20 -22.13 -14.83
C ASP A 57 -3.70 -23.43 -14.21
N GLU A 58 -2.81 -24.40 -13.98
CA GLU A 58 -3.11 -25.64 -13.27
C GLU A 58 -3.37 -25.41 -11.78
N ALA A 59 -2.66 -24.47 -11.15
CA ALA A 59 -2.87 -24.11 -9.75
C ALA A 59 -4.23 -23.45 -9.50
N PHE A 60 -4.70 -22.61 -10.44
CA PHE A 60 -5.87 -21.76 -10.27
C PHE A 60 -7.14 -22.48 -9.80
N PRO A 61 -7.62 -23.58 -10.43
CA PRO A 61 -8.85 -24.23 -9.98
C PRO A 61 -8.76 -24.79 -8.56
N TYR A 62 -7.59 -25.30 -8.15
CA TYR A 62 -7.38 -25.79 -6.78
C TYR A 62 -7.29 -24.63 -5.78
N TRP A 63 -6.64 -23.53 -6.15
CA TRP A 63 -6.61 -22.33 -5.32
C TRP A 63 -8.02 -21.76 -5.12
N GLN A 64 -8.80 -21.64 -6.19
CA GLN A 64 -10.17 -21.14 -6.13
C GLN A 64 -11.01 -22.00 -5.20
N ARG A 65 -10.92 -23.33 -5.33
CA ARG A 65 -11.61 -24.27 -4.43
C ARG A 65 -11.20 -24.10 -2.97
N ALA A 66 -9.89 -24.00 -2.71
CA ALA A 66 -9.38 -23.82 -1.34
C ALA A 66 -9.86 -22.50 -0.73
N TYR A 67 -9.81 -21.41 -1.50
CA TYR A 67 -10.23 -20.08 -1.09
C TYR A 67 -11.74 -20.00 -0.87
N GLU A 68 -12.58 -20.61 -1.72
CA GLU A 68 -14.04 -20.67 -1.51
C GLU A 68 -14.43 -21.40 -0.22
N LEU A 69 -13.70 -22.45 0.14
CA LEU A 69 -13.98 -23.24 1.34
C LEU A 69 -13.54 -22.56 2.64
N ALA A 70 -12.36 -21.93 2.60
CA ALA A 70 -11.70 -21.34 3.75
C ALA A 70 -10.76 -20.20 3.29
N PRO A 71 -11.28 -18.99 3.00
CA PRO A 71 -10.47 -17.88 2.49
C PRO A 71 -9.27 -17.51 3.37
N ALA A 72 -9.41 -17.63 4.70
CA ALA A 72 -8.34 -17.39 5.65
C ALA A 72 -7.51 -18.64 5.95
N ALA A 73 -7.56 -19.68 5.13
CA ALA A 73 -6.73 -20.86 5.29
C ALA A 73 -6.82 -21.47 6.71
N ASP A 74 -5.68 -21.60 7.41
CA ASP A 74 -5.59 -22.05 8.80
C ASP A 74 -5.75 -20.93 9.84
N GLY A 75 -5.95 -19.69 9.39
CA GLY A 75 -6.01 -18.48 10.21
C GLY A 75 -4.65 -17.99 10.72
N GLN A 76 -3.56 -18.65 10.34
CA GLN A 76 -2.20 -18.27 10.74
C GLN A 76 -1.38 -17.70 9.58
N ARG A 77 -1.64 -18.16 8.35
CA ARG A 77 -0.85 -17.81 7.17
C ARG A 77 -1.74 -17.29 6.06
N SER A 78 -1.48 -16.07 5.60
CA SER A 78 -2.21 -15.36 4.54
C SER A 78 -2.03 -15.91 3.12
N PHE A 79 -1.65 -17.19 2.98
CA PHE A 79 -1.29 -17.82 1.71
C PHE A 79 -2.38 -17.70 0.65
N HIS A 80 -3.64 -17.92 1.02
CA HIS A 80 -4.72 -17.87 0.04
C HIS A 80 -4.86 -16.48 -0.59
N PHE A 81 -4.66 -15.41 0.18
CA PHE A 81 -4.70 -14.05 -0.35
C PHE A 81 -3.45 -13.73 -1.18
N ILE A 82 -2.25 -14.03 -0.67
CA ILE A 82 -0.98 -13.76 -1.36
C ILE A 82 -0.88 -14.53 -2.68
N ASP A 83 -1.23 -15.82 -2.65
CA ASP A 83 -1.15 -16.70 -3.80
C ASP A 83 -2.27 -16.39 -4.80
N GLY A 84 -3.49 -16.12 -4.31
CA GLY A 84 -4.61 -15.68 -5.14
C GLY A 84 -4.27 -14.43 -5.93
N LYS A 85 -3.68 -13.46 -5.26
CA LYS A 85 -3.16 -12.25 -5.92
C LYS A 85 -2.14 -12.59 -7.00
N THR A 86 -1.21 -13.49 -6.71
CA THR A 86 -0.19 -13.93 -7.68
C THR A 86 -0.83 -14.56 -8.92
N LEU A 87 -1.83 -15.43 -8.72
CA LEU A 87 -2.56 -16.10 -9.79
C LEU A 87 -3.38 -15.11 -10.63
N TYR A 88 -4.10 -14.18 -10.00
CA TYR A 88 -4.83 -13.14 -10.73
C TYR A 88 -3.91 -12.13 -11.42
N MET A 89 -2.73 -11.82 -10.85
CA MET A 89 -1.73 -10.99 -11.52
C MET A 89 -1.21 -11.68 -12.79
N HIS A 90 -1.01 -13.01 -12.74
CA HIS A 90 -0.66 -13.78 -13.94
C HIS A 90 -1.76 -13.68 -15.02
N LYS A 91 -3.03 -13.83 -14.64
CA LYS A 91 -4.16 -13.65 -15.57
C LYS A 91 -4.23 -12.22 -16.11
N PHE A 92 -4.10 -11.22 -15.25
CA PHE A 92 -4.07 -9.80 -15.61
C PHE A 92 -2.97 -9.50 -16.64
N GLN A 93 -1.76 -10.00 -16.44
CA GLN A 93 -0.64 -9.70 -17.34
C GLN A 93 -0.76 -10.37 -18.71
N ASN A 94 -1.39 -11.54 -18.79
CA ASN A 94 -1.58 -12.28 -20.04
C ASN A 94 -2.90 -11.97 -20.77
N GLU A 95 -3.81 -11.24 -20.13
CA GLU A 95 -5.09 -10.88 -20.72
C GLU A 95 -4.97 -9.69 -21.69
N THR A 96 -5.71 -9.76 -22.79
CA THR A 96 -5.78 -8.73 -23.85
C THR A 96 -7.13 -8.04 -23.90
N ASP A 97 -8.19 -8.69 -23.42
CA ASP A 97 -9.52 -8.10 -23.29
C ASP A 97 -9.53 -7.05 -22.16
N PRO A 98 -9.84 -5.77 -22.45
CA PRO A 98 -9.82 -4.71 -21.45
C PRO A 98 -10.80 -4.92 -20.29
N ALA A 99 -11.97 -5.51 -20.53
CA ALA A 99 -12.98 -5.72 -19.51
C ALA A 99 -12.53 -6.80 -18.53
N LYS A 100 -11.99 -7.92 -19.02
CA LYS A 100 -11.40 -8.97 -18.18
C LYS A 100 -10.17 -8.51 -17.44
N LYS A 101 -9.30 -7.70 -18.08
CA LYS A 101 -8.17 -7.06 -17.38
C LYS A 101 -8.65 -6.24 -16.19
N LYS A 102 -9.70 -5.44 -16.38
CA LYS A 102 -10.28 -4.65 -15.30
C LYS A 102 -10.84 -5.56 -14.19
N GLU A 103 -11.58 -6.60 -14.55
CA GLU A 103 -12.12 -7.58 -13.60
C GLU A 103 -10.99 -8.21 -12.74
N TYR A 104 -9.89 -8.64 -13.36
CA TYR A 104 -8.76 -9.22 -12.62
C TYR A 104 -8.07 -8.19 -11.73
N ALA A 105 -7.94 -6.94 -12.17
CA ALA A 105 -7.42 -5.86 -11.32
C ALA A 105 -8.33 -5.61 -10.10
N ASP A 106 -9.64 -5.58 -10.30
CA ASP A 106 -10.62 -5.39 -9.22
C ASP A 106 -10.54 -6.55 -8.20
N ILE A 107 -10.35 -7.79 -8.68
CA ILE A 107 -10.18 -8.96 -7.81
C ILE A 107 -8.86 -8.89 -7.03
N ILE A 108 -7.75 -8.47 -7.67
CA ILE A 108 -6.45 -8.27 -6.98
C ILE A 108 -6.62 -7.27 -5.83
N LEU A 109 -7.28 -6.14 -6.06
CA LEU A 109 -7.52 -5.12 -5.04
C LEU A 109 -8.45 -5.62 -3.92
N ARG A 110 -9.47 -6.41 -4.27
CA ARG A 110 -10.35 -7.05 -3.28
C ARG A 110 -9.57 -8.03 -2.38
N LEU A 111 -8.71 -8.87 -2.95
CA LEU A 111 -7.88 -9.81 -2.19
C LEU A 111 -6.95 -9.09 -1.22
N TYR A 112 -6.40 -7.92 -1.59
CA TYR A 112 -5.63 -7.09 -0.65
C TYR A 112 -6.46 -6.56 0.51
N LYS A 113 -7.69 -6.10 0.24
CA LYS A 113 -8.61 -5.65 1.30
C LYS A 113 -8.89 -6.78 2.29
N GLU A 114 -9.25 -7.96 1.79
CA GLU A 114 -9.53 -9.13 2.62
C GLU A 114 -8.28 -9.61 3.37
N TYR A 115 -7.10 -9.54 2.75
CA TYR A 115 -5.84 -9.82 3.41
C TYR A 115 -5.64 -8.92 4.64
N VAL A 116 -5.78 -7.61 4.48
CA VAL A 116 -5.66 -6.66 5.59
C VAL A 116 -6.69 -6.93 6.69
N GLU A 117 -7.93 -7.26 6.31
CA GLU A 117 -9.03 -7.54 7.22
C GLU A 117 -8.80 -8.81 8.04
N CYS A 118 -8.42 -9.91 7.39
CA CYS A 118 -8.23 -11.20 8.05
C CYS A 118 -6.89 -11.33 8.79
N TYR A 119 -5.88 -10.57 8.35
CA TYR A 119 -4.53 -10.62 8.90
C TYR A 119 -4.04 -9.20 9.29
N PRO A 120 -4.66 -8.56 10.29
CA PRO A 120 -4.34 -7.17 10.66
C PRO A 120 -2.89 -6.98 11.13
N LYS A 121 -2.23 -8.03 11.63
CA LYS A 121 -0.80 -8.00 11.99
C LYS A 121 0.13 -7.87 10.76
N GLU A 122 -0.36 -8.27 9.59
CA GLU A 122 0.36 -8.21 8.32
C GLU A 122 -0.09 -7.00 7.47
N ALA A 123 -0.97 -6.15 7.99
CA ALA A 123 -1.57 -5.03 7.26
C ALA A 123 -0.53 -4.11 6.59
N ALA A 124 0.56 -3.78 7.30
CA ALA A 124 1.62 -2.94 6.73
C ALA A 124 2.30 -3.59 5.52
N LEU A 125 2.53 -4.90 5.56
CA LEU A 125 3.08 -5.66 4.44
C LEU A 125 2.07 -5.72 3.28
N ALA A 126 0.82 -6.07 3.57
CA ALA A 126 -0.24 -6.15 2.57
C ALA A 126 -0.44 -4.81 1.83
N LEU A 127 -0.53 -3.69 2.56
CA LEU A 127 -0.69 -2.36 2.00
C LEU A 127 0.53 -1.91 1.17
N GLY A 128 1.75 -2.25 1.62
CA GLY A 128 2.97 -1.96 0.86
C GLY A 128 3.04 -2.72 -0.46
N LEU A 129 2.63 -3.99 -0.47
CA LEU A 129 2.52 -4.79 -1.68
C LEU A 129 1.39 -4.29 -2.59
N GLN A 130 0.25 -3.91 -2.01
CA GLN A 130 -0.87 -3.32 -2.74
C GLN A 130 -0.44 -2.05 -3.48
N ALA A 131 0.21 -1.12 -2.78
CA ALA A 131 0.71 0.11 -3.36
C ALA A 131 1.71 -0.16 -4.51
N TYR A 132 2.60 -1.15 -4.33
CA TYR A 132 3.53 -1.56 -5.37
C TYR A 132 2.81 -2.06 -6.63
N ASP A 133 1.83 -2.96 -6.47
CA ASP A 133 1.09 -3.52 -7.60
C ASP A 133 0.23 -2.46 -8.30
N MET A 134 -0.43 -1.60 -7.52
CA MET A 134 -1.18 -0.45 -8.02
C MET A 134 -0.31 0.47 -8.87
N PHE A 135 0.92 0.75 -8.43
CA PHE A 135 1.81 1.68 -9.11
C PHE A 135 2.49 1.09 -10.36
N TYR A 136 3.06 -0.11 -10.25
CA TYR A 136 3.90 -0.69 -11.31
C TYR A 136 3.13 -1.53 -12.33
N TYR A 137 2.08 -2.24 -11.90
CA TYR A 137 1.36 -3.18 -12.77
C TYR A 137 -0.03 -2.68 -13.15
N LEU A 138 -0.87 -2.38 -12.17
CA LEU A 138 -2.26 -2.00 -12.41
C LEU A 138 -2.38 -0.58 -12.96
N ARG A 139 -1.35 0.26 -12.75
CA ARG A 139 -1.32 1.68 -13.13
C ARG A 139 -2.56 2.43 -12.62
N SER A 140 -2.94 2.12 -11.38
CA SER A 140 -4.10 2.72 -10.73
C SER A 140 -3.98 4.24 -10.67
N PRO A 141 -5.10 4.99 -10.75
CA PRO A 141 -5.10 6.43 -10.58
C PRO A 141 -4.44 6.84 -9.27
N TYR A 142 -3.63 7.90 -9.28
CA TYR A 142 -2.94 8.39 -8.08
C TYR A 142 -3.90 8.80 -6.96
N SER A 143 -5.12 9.21 -7.29
CA SER A 143 -6.18 9.48 -6.30
C SER A 143 -6.62 8.24 -5.52
N GLU A 144 -6.49 7.05 -6.11
CA GLU A 144 -6.78 5.77 -5.45
C GLU A 144 -5.53 5.21 -4.76
N LEU A 145 -4.34 5.46 -5.30
CA LEU A 145 -3.07 5.00 -4.73
C LEU A 145 -2.66 5.78 -3.46
N LEU A 146 -2.86 7.09 -3.42
CA LEU A 146 -2.50 7.94 -2.27
C LEU A 146 -3.03 7.41 -0.91
N PRO A 147 -4.31 7.08 -0.74
CA PRO A 147 -4.81 6.59 0.54
C PRO A 147 -4.23 5.22 0.94
N VAL A 148 -3.80 4.39 -0.02
CA VAL A 148 -3.14 3.10 0.28
C VAL A 148 -1.72 3.34 0.78
N LEU A 149 -0.99 4.27 0.16
CA LEU A 149 0.36 4.67 0.59
C LEU A 149 0.35 5.28 1.99
N GLN A 150 -0.61 6.17 2.27
CA GLN A 150 -0.81 6.77 3.59
C GLN A 150 -1.02 5.70 4.65
N GLN A 151 -1.92 4.74 4.40
CA GLN A 151 -2.16 3.62 5.31
C GLN A 151 -0.93 2.71 5.47
N ALA A 152 -0.16 2.46 4.40
CA ALA A 152 1.07 1.67 4.50
C ALA A 152 2.12 2.32 5.42
N ILE A 153 2.20 3.66 5.42
CA ILE A 153 3.06 4.42 6.34
C ILE A 153 2.49 4.45 7.75
N GLU A 154 1.19 4.68 7.92
CA GLU A 154 0.53 4.72 9.23
C GLU A 154 0.67 3.36 9.96
N LYS A 155 0.40 2.25 9.26
CA LYS A 155 0.47 0.91 9.86
C LYS A 155 1.89 0.39 9.99
N GLY A 156 2.79 0.77 9.08
CA GLY A 156 4.17 0.29 9.09
C GLY A 156 5.09 1.08 10.02
N GLY A 157 4.85 2.39 10.17
CA GLY A 157 5.75 3.28 10.92
C GLY A 157 7.18 3.17 10.41
N MET A 158 8.14 2.94 11.32
CA MET A 158 9.54 2.70 10.94
C MET A 158 9.77 1.37 10.22
N ASN A 159 8.82 0.44 10.25
CA ASN A 159 8.92 -0.85 9.55
C ASN A 159 8.28 -0.81 8.15
N THR A 160 7.87 0.36 7.64
CA THR A 160 7.32 0.45 6.29
C THR A 160 8.34 -0.03 5.26
N SER A 161 7.87 -0.85 4.31
CA SER A 161 8.69 -1.41 3.23
C SER A 161 9.28 -0.31 2.34
N TYR A 162 10.54 -0.48 1.95
CA TYR A 162 11.23 0.36 0.97
C TYR A 162 10.49 0.46 -0.38
N THR A 163 9.66 -0.54 -0.72
CA THR A 163 8.87 -0.59 -1.96
C THR A 163 7.81 0.53 -2.06
N VAL A 164 7.48 1.18 -0.93
CA VAL A 164 6.48 2.27 -0.86
C VAL A 164 7.07 3.62 -1.30
N PHE A 165 8.39 3.79 -1.22
CA PHE A 165 9.03 5.11 -1.29
C PHE A 165 8.88 5.79 -2.65
N GLN A 166 9.29 5.12 -3.74
CA GLN A 166 9.17 5.70 -5.09
C GLN A 166 7.71 5.93 -5.52
N PRO A 167 6.76 4.99 -5.28
CA PRO A 167 5.35 5.25 -5.51
C PRO A 167 4.84 6.49 -4.76
N TYR A 168 5.19 6.63 -3.47
CA TYR A 168 4.70 7.75 -2.67
C TYR A 168 5.29 9.09 -3.12
N ALA A 169 6.60 9.16 -3.36
CA ALA A 169 7.21 10.36 -3.93
C ALA A 169 6.60 10.74 -5.29
N SER A 170 6.32 9.75 -6.15
CA SER A 170 5.69 10.00 -7.46
C SER A 170 4.30 10.63 -7.33
N VAL A 171 3.48 10.13 -6.40
CA VAL A 171 2.15 10.67 -6.14
C VAL A 171 2.23 12.07 -5.55
N VAL A 172 3.11 12.30 -4.57
CA VAL A 172 3.29 13.62 -3.93
C VAL A 172 3.75 14.67 -4.95
N VAL A 173 4.77 14.35 -5.74
CA VAL A 173 5.29 15.28 -6.75
C VAL A 173 4.23 15.62 -7.79
N ASP A 174 3.50 14.63 -8.29
CA ASP A 174 2.41 14.86 -9.25
C ASP A 174 1.29 15.74 -8.66
N PHE A 175 0.90 15.48 -7.41
CA PHE A 175 -0.18 16.22 -6.76
C PHE A 175 0.25 17.66 -6.45
N PHE A 176 1.47 17.85 -5.95
CA PHE A 176 2.02 19.18 -5.68
C PHE A 176 2.13 20.01 -6.97
N GLN A 177 2.70 19.45 -8.04
CA GLN A 177 2.83 20.14 -9.34
C GLN A 177 1.46 20.50 -9.96
N LYS A 178 0.41 19.76 -9.63
CA LYS A 178 -0.98 20.03 -10.05
C LYS A 178 -1.75 20.94 -9.08
N GLY A 179 -1.11 21.48 -8.05
CA GLY A 179 -1.74 22.33 -7.03
C GLY A 179 -2.77 21.60 -6.15
N LYS A 180 -2.69 20.26 -6.08
CA LYS A 180 -3.58 19.39 -5.29
C LYS A 180 -3.00 19.03 -3.92
N MET A 181 -1.79 19.48 -3.62
CA MET A 181 -1.10 19.27 -2.35
C MET A 181 -0.34 20.54 -2.00
N THR A 182 -0.38 20.93 -0.74
CA THR A 182 0.33 22.10 -0.24
C THR A 182 1.84 21.85 -0.14
N LYS A 183 2.61 22.95 -0.01
CA LYS A 183 4.05 22.90 0.24
C LYS A 183 4.36 22.12 1.52
N GLU A 184 3.58 22.36 2.56
CA GLU A 184 3.75 21.78 3.89
C GLU A 184 3.50 20.28 3.88
N GLU A 185 2.41 19.83 3.24
CA GLU A 185 2.09 18.39 3.11
C GLU A 185 3.16 17.65 2.30
N ALA A 186 3.61 18.21 1.16
CA ALA A 186 4.64 17.59 0.34
C ALA A 186 5.97 17.47 1.09
N ARG A 187 6.34 18.52 1.85
CA ARG A 187 7.51 18.54 2.73
C ARG A 187 7.40 17.50 3.84
N GLU A 188 6.25 17.38 4.50
CA GLU A 188 6.04 16.42 5.57
C GLU A 188 6.26 14.98 5.09
N VAL A 189 5.69 14.62 3.93
CA VAL A 189 5.89 13.29 3.35
C VAL A 189 7.36 13.06 2.98
N TYR A 190 8.03 14.05 2.37
CA TYR A 190 9.47 13.97 2.08
C TYR A 190 10.28 13.63 3.34
N LEU A 191 10.07 14.39 4.41
CA LEU A 191 10.80 14.24 5.66
C LEU A 191 10.51 12.87 6.29
N LYS A 192 9.24 12.46 6.29
CA LYS A 192 8.83 11.18 6.86
C LYS A 192 9.45 9.99 6.15
N LEU A 193 9.45 9.99 4.82
CA LEU A 193 10.02 8.88 4.06
C LEU A 193 11.54 8.81 4.21
N ASN A 194 12.22 9.95 4.25
CA ASN A 194 13.66 10.00 4.52
C ASN A 194 14.00 9.52 5.94
N GLU A 195 13.19 9.87 6.96
CA GLU A 195 13.33 9.36 8.33
C GLU A 195 13.25 7.82 8.37
N ILE A 196 12.22 7.23 7.75
CA ILE A 196 12.05 5.77 7.70
C ILE A 196 13.22 5.12 6.96
N ALA A 197 13.67 5.72 5.86
CA ALA A 197 14.80 5.24 5.10
C ALA A 197 16.08 5.20 5.96
N ASP A 198 16.43 6.33 6.58
CA ASP A 198 17.65 6.46 7.38
C ASP A 198 17.64 5.53 8.59
N TYR A 199 16.49 5.40 9.25
CA TYR A 199 16.31 4.44 10.33
C TYR A 199 16.63 3.01 9.85
N ASN A 200 16.09 2.57 8.71
CA ASN A 200 16.30 1.21 8.24
C ASN A 200 17.70 0.99 7.64
N ILE A 201 18.31 2.00 7.01
CA ILE A 201 19.70 1.91 6.55
C ILE A 201 20.62 1.61 7.72
N ALA A 202 20.41 2.28 8.86
CA ALA A 202 21.21 2.10 10.07
C ALA A 202 20.89 0.80 10.84
N ASN A 203 19.62 0.39 10.88
CA ASN A 203 19.16 -0.66 11.80
C ASN A 203 18.79 -2.00 11.13
N ASN A 204 18.46 -2.01 9.84
CA ASN A 204 17.98 -3.20 9.12
C ASN A 204 19.09 -3.83 8.28
N LYS A 205 19.95 -4.64 8.90
CA LYS A 205 21.11 -5.26 8.22
C LYS A 205 20.75 -6.08 6.98
N GLN A 206 19.58 -6.72 6.98
CA GLN A 206 19.15 -7.58 5.87
C GLN A 206 18.74 -6.77 4.64
N TYR A 207 18.06 -5.64 4.85
CA TYR A 207 17.48 -4.86 3.76
C TYR A 207 18.08 -3.46 3.59
N SER A 208 19.12 -3.09 4.35
CA SER A 208 19.74 -1.76 4.36
C SER A 208 20.09 -1.25 2.94
N SER A 209 20.65 -2.11 2.08
CA SER A 209 20.97 -1.74 0.69
C SER A 209 19.72 -1.41 -0.15
N TYR A 210 18.59 -2.08 0.09
CA TYR A 210 17.34 -1.78 -0.60
C TYR A 210 16.75 -0.46 -0.12
N TYR A 211 16.79 -0.17 1.19
CA TYR A 211 16.38 1.13 1.72
C TYR A 211 17.26 2.26 1.18
N GLN A 212 18.57 2.06 1.09
CA GLN A 212 19.50 3.03 0.49
C GLN A 212 19.12 3.32 -0.98
N GLN A 213 18.99 2.28 -1.81
CA GLN A 213 18.62 2.44 -3.21
C GLN A 213 17.24 3.08 -3.38
N SER A 214 16.25 2.69 -2.57
CA SER A 214 14.92 3.28 -2.62
C SER A 214 14.92 4.74 -2.15
N LYS A 215 15.72 5.11 -1.15
CA LYS A 215 15.91 6.51 -0.70
C LYS A 215 16.48 7.36 -1.83
N GLU A 216 17.53 6.90 -2.48
CA GLU A 216 18.16 7.60 -3.61
C GLU A 216 17.15 7.80 -4.75
N GLY A 217 16.48 6.74 -5.20
CA GLY A 217 15.49 6.84 -6.28
C GLY A 217 14.30 7.72 -5.93
N MET A 218 13.83 7.67 -4.68
CA MET A 218 12.78 8.55 -4.17
C MET A 218 13.22 10.03 -4.16
N ASN A 219 14.44 10.32 -3.72
CA ASN A 219 14.96 11.69 -3.67
C ASN A 219 15.24 12.27 -5.07
N VAL A 220 15.57 11.44 -6.05
CA VAL A 220 15.61 11.84 -7.47
C VAL A 220 14.22 12.29 -7.96
N ILE A 221 13.14 11.69 -7.46
CA ILE A 221 11.77 12.12 -7.82
C ILE A 221 11.46 13.46 -7.13
N PHE A 222 11.74 13.57 -5.83
CA PHE A 222 11.48 14.78 -5.06
C PHE A 222 12.31 16.00 -5.48
N SER A 223 13.51 15.80 -6.06
CA SER A 223 14.34 16.91 -6.55
C SER A 223 13.60 17.83 -7.52
N LYS A 224 12.57 17.33 -8.21
CA LYS A 224 11.71 18.08 -9.14
C LYS A 224 10.89 19.20 -8.48
N ILE A 225 10.67 19.12 -7.17
CA ILE A 225 9.89 20.10 -6.39
C ILE A 225 10.64 20.57 -5.15
N GLU A 226 11.87 20.09 -4.92
CA GLU A 226 12.62 20.33 -3.68
C GLU A 226 12.79 21.83 -3.39
N TYR A 227 12.99 22.64 -4.43
CA TYR A 227 13.07 24.10 -4.36
C TYR A 227 11.78 24.75 -3.90
N ASP A 228 10.65 24.25 -4.38
CA ASP A 228 9.34 24.80 -4.06
C ASP A 228 8.95 24.43 -2.63
N ILE A 229 9.36 23.24 -2.18
CA ILE A 229 8.96 22.72 -0.88
C ILE A 229 9.93 22.99 0.25
N PHE A 230 11.19 23.37 0.01
CA PHE A 230 12.17 23.74 1.04
C PHE A 230 12.55 25.23 0.99
N ASP A 231 13.48 25.64 1.85
CA ASP A 231 14.02 27.00 1.94
C ASP A 231 15.55 26.98 1.87
N CYS A 232 16.17 28.18 1.84
CA CYS A 232 17.62 28.33 1.76
C CYS A 232 18.34 27.66 2.95
N ASP A 233 17.75 27.67 4.15
CA ASP A 233 18.35 27.06 5.34
C ASP A 233 18.48 25.55 5.20
N TYR A 234 17.47 24.89 4.61
CA TYR A 234 17.55 23.49 4.26
C TYR A 234 18.67 23.20 3.26
N PHE A 235 18.73 23.95 2.14
CA PHE A 235 19.75 23.71 1.11
C PHE A 235 21.15 24.00 1.62
N LYS A 236 21.32 25.01 2.48
CA LYS A 236 22.60 25.30 3.11
C LYS A 236 23.05 24.12 3.97
N LYS A 237 22.18 23.59 4.84
CA LYS A 237 22.50 22.42 5.67
C LYS A 237 22.82 21.18 4.83
N LYS A 238 22.15 21.00 3.70
CA LYS A 238 22.35 19.88 2.78
C LYS A 238 23.69 19.97 2.03
N LEU A 239 23.99 21.12 1.44
CA LEU A 239 25.11 21.29 0.51
C LEU A 239 26.42 21.73 1.20
N GLU A 240 26.36 22.35 2.38
CA GLU A 240 27.55 22.83 3.08
C GLU A 240 28.56 21.71 3.42
N PRO A 241 28.15 20.52 3.91
CA PRO A 241 29.09 19.43 4.14
C PRO A 241 29.79 18.94 2.87
N GLU A 242 29.05 18.85 1.76
CA GLU A 242 29.59 18.45 0.45
C GLU A 242 30.60 19.50 -0.06
N TYR A 243 30.26 20.78 0.06
CA TYR A 243 31.15 21.87 -0.34
C TYR A 243 32.44 21.90 0.48
N ARG A 244 32.34 21.66 1.81
CA ARG A 244 33.51 21.61 2.68
C ARG A 244 34.42 20.41 2.39
N ALA A 245 33.86 19.31 1.90
CA ALA A 245 34.62 18.12 1.54
C ALA A 245 35.36 18.28 0.20
N ASP A 246 34.77 19.02 -0.75
CA ASP A 246 35.37 19.29 -2.06
C ASP A 246 35.05 20.73 -2.55
N PRO A 247 35.78 21.76 -2.06
CA PRO A 247 35.46 23.16 -2.34
C PRO A 247 35.66 23.59 -3.80
N ASP A 248 36.39 22.81 -4.59
CA ASP A 248 36.72 23.10 -5.99
C ASP A 248 35.78 22.39 -6.99
N ASN A 249 34.77 21.68 -6.49
CA ASN A 249 33.77 21.02 -7.32
C ASN A 249 32.86 22.05 -8.01
N TRP A 250 33.19 22.39 -9.25
CA TRP A 250 32.47 23.38 -10.04
C TRP A 250 30.99 23.05 -10.27
N ASP A 251 30.62 21.77 -10.34
CA ASP A 251 29.22 21.39 -10.52
C ASP A 251 28.42 21.61 -9.23
N LEU A 252 29.02 21.31 -8.07
CA LEU A 252 28.45 21.63 -6.77
C LEU A 252 28.35 23.15 -6.54
N ILE A 253 29.36 23.93 -6.95
CA ILE A 253 29.32 25.41 -6.84
C ILE A 253 28.16 25.98 -7.66
N LYS A 254 27.96 25.51 -8.90
CA LYS A 254 26.82 25.93 -9.74
C LYS A 254 25.50 25.55 -9.09
N GLU A 255 25.42 24.35 -8.52
CA GLU A 255 24.24 23.87 -7.81
C GLU A 255 23.91 24.77 -6.61
N ILE A 256 24.91 25.11 -5.79
CA ILE A 256 24.77 26.03 -4.65
C ILE A 256 24.28 27.39 -5.12
N TYR A 257 24.90 27.99 -6.14
CA TYR A 257 24.49 29.29 -6.68
C TYR A 257 23.05 29.31 -7.20
N ASN A 258 22.56 28.19 -7.74
CA ASN A 258 21.18 28.07 -8.19
C ASN A 258 20.19 27.75 -7.05
N ARG A 259 20.67 27.29 -5.90
CA ARG A 259 19.87 26.80 -4.74
C ARG A 259 19.79 27.76 -3.56
N LEU A 260 20.74 28.67 -3.41
CA LEU A 260 20.84 29.64 -2.31
C LEU A 260 20.72 31.07 -2.83
#